data_AF-A0A7W0KQU9-F1
#
_entry.id   AF-A0A7W0KQU9-F1
#
_cell.length_a   1.000
_cell.length_b   1.000
_cell.length_c   1.000
_cell.angle_alpha   90.00
_cell.angle_beta   90.00
_cell.angle_gamma   90.00
#
_symmetry.space_group_name_H-M   'P 1'
#
loop_
_entity.id
_entity.type
_entity.pdbx_description
1 polymer ?
#
loop_
_entity_poly.entity_id
_entity_poly.type
_entity_poly.pdbx_seq_one_letter_code
_entity_poly.pdbx_strand_id
1 'polypeptide(L)'
;MPVVKHEPPVVLAEVIGAVDERDLLKAAIDDPAALDQPVREVMGPPLPTIGIGEPIGSVAGRLEAAPAALVLDGGHPVAVVSRADVLGSIAAGQQTQHG
;
A
#
# COMPACT_ATOMS: atom_id res chain seq x y z
N MET A 1 -0.62 4.21 2.56
CA MET A 1 -1.31 3.69 3.76
C MET A 1 -2.79 3.46 3.46
N PRO A 2 -3.36 2.27 3.74
CA PRO A 2 -4.80 2.03 3.58
C PRO A 2 -5.64 2.82 4.59
N VAL A 3 -6.82 3.27 4.16
CA VAL A 3 -7.83 3.94 5.00
C VAL A 3 -8.99 2.98 5.23
N VAL A 4 -9.41 2.83 6.49
CA VAL A 4 -10.46 1.89 6.91
C VAL A 4 -11.67 2.62 7.50
N LYS A 5 -12.85 2.06 7.32
CA LYS A 5 -14.12 2.68 7.76
C LYS A 5 -14.36 2.57 9.28
N HIS A 6 -13.92 1.49 9.91
CA HIS A 6 -14.11 1.22 11.34
C HIS A 6 -12.78 0.85 12.01
N GLU A 7 -12.77 0.83 13.35
CA GLU A 7 -11.59 0.41 14.11
C GLU A 7 -11.25 -1.08 13.90
N PRO A 8 -9.96 -1.47 13.96
CA PRO A 8 -9.51 -2.85 13.69
C PRO A 8 -10.19 -3.91 14.60
N PRO A 9 -10.37 -5.15 14.11
CA PRO A 9 -9.67 -5.81 12.99
C PRO A 9 -10.21 -5.44 11.60
N VAL A 10 -9.30 -5.19 10.65
CA VAL A 10 -9.63 -4.71 9.31
C VAL A 10 -10.19 -5.83 8.43
N VAL A 11 -11.37 -5.62 7.84
CA VAL A 11 -11.90 -6.47 6.76
C VAL A 11 -11.67 -5.80 5.41
N LEU A 12 -11.41 -6.55 4.34
CA LEU A 12 -11.14 -5.98 3.00
C LEU A 12 -12.27 -5.05 2.52
N ALA A 13 -13.53 -5.40 2.78
CA ALA A 13 -14.69 -4.59 2.42
C ALA A 13 -14.72 -3.21 3.12
N GLU A 14 -13.91 -3.01 4.15
CA GLU A 14 -13.82 -1.76 4.91
C GLU A 14 -12.66 -0.87 4.46
N VAL A 15 -11.80 -1.35 3.55
CA VAL A 15 -10.75 -0.54 2.94
C VAL A 15 -11.38 0.35 1.88
N ILE A 16 -11.56 1.62 2.22
CA ILE A 16 -12.29 2.59 1.40
C ILE A 16 -11.38 3.45 0.52
N GLY A 17 -10.07 3.43 0.78
CA GLY A 17 -9.11 4.25 0.06
C GLY A 17 -7.69 4.06 0.54
N ALA A 18 -6.80 4.91 0.04
CA ALA A 18 -5.42 4.97 0.50
C ALA A 18 -4.90 6.40 0.48
N VAL A 19 -4.02 6.71 1.42
CA VAL A 19 -3.24 7.95 1.43
C VAL A 19 -1.81 7.62 1.05
N ASP A 20 -1.29 8.33 0.06
CA ASP A 20 0.11 8.34 -0.32
C ASP A 20 0.76 9.65 0.15
N GLU A 21 1.98 9.58 0.68
CA GLU A 21 2.68 10.73 1.25
C GLU A 21 2.94 11.81 0.20
N ARG A 22 3.34 11.43 -1.02
CA ARG A 22 3.66 12.39 -2.07
C ARG A 22 2.41 13.15 -2.49
N ASP A 23 1.29 12.46 -2.61
CA ASP A 23 0.02 13.07 -3.02
C ASP A 23 -0.54 13.96 -1.88
N LEU A 24 -0.39 13.54 -0.61
CA LEU A 24 -0.75 14.36 0.55
C LEU A 24 0.12 15.62 0.67
N LEU A 25 1.43 15.49 0.48
CA LEU A 25 2.36 16.62 0.48
C LEU A 25 2.04 17.59 -0.66
N LYS A 26 1.75 17.07 -1.85
CA LYS A 26 1.31 17.89 -2.99
C LYS A 26 0.04 18.66 -2.65
N ALA A 27 -0.96 17.99 -2.09
CA ALA A 27 -2.21 18.63 -1.67
C ALA A 27 -1.97 19.74 -0.64
N ALA A 28 -1.11 19.51 0.36
CA ALA A 28 -0.77 20.50 1.38
C ALA A 28 0.01 21.71 0.84
N ILE A 29 0.84 21.51 -0.18
CA ILE A 29 1.55 22.61 -0.86
C ILE A 29 0.58 23.44 -1.69
N ASP A 30 -0.35 22.80 -2.40
CA ASP A 30 -1.34 23.47 -3.24
C ASP A 30 -2.40 24.20 -2.40
N ASP A 31 -2.85 23.60 -1.28
CA ASP A 31 -3.74 24.17 -0.27
C ASP A 31 -3.41 23.61 1.12
N PRO A 32 -2.79 24.39 2.03
CA PRO A 32 -2.49 23.96 3.39
C PRO A 32 -3.73 23.51 4.19
N ALA A 33 -4.92 24.05 3.88
CA ALA A 33 -6.16 23.67 4.55
C ALA A 33 -6.63 22.24 4.20
N ALA A 34 -6.03 21.60 3.18
CA ALA A 34 -6.29 20.20 2.84
C ALA A 34 -5.96 19.25 3.99
N LEU A 35 -4.98 19.58 4.83
CA LEU A 35 -4.60 18.76 5.99
C LEU A 35 -5.63 18.81 7.14
N ASP A 36 -6.50 19.82 7.15
CA ASP A 36 -7.58 19.95 8.13
C ASP A 36 -8.87 19.24 7.67
N GLN A 37 -8.92 18.77 6.42
CA GLN A 37 -10.08 18.08 5.88
C GLN A 37 -10.18 16.62 6.37
N PRO A 38 -11.39 16.06 6.44
CA PRO A 38 -11.55 14.63 6.71
C PRO A 38 -10.76 13.78 5.71
N VAL A 39 -10.07 12.74 6.19
CA VAL A 39 -9.22 11.85 5.35
C VAL A 39 -9.95 11.32 4.11
N ARG A 40 -11.26 11.03 4.23
CA ARG A 40 -12.11 10.58 3.11
C ARG A 40 -12.18 11.55 1.94
N GLU A 41 -11.89 12.83 2.16
CA GLU A 41 -11.98 13.91 1.16
C GLU A 41 -10.64 14.13 0.46
N VAL A 42 -9.54 13.64 1.05
CA VAL A 42 -8.17 13.78 0.52
C VAL A 42 -7.53 12.46 0.11
N MET A 43 -8.13 11.32 0.48
CA MET A 43 -7.62 10.00 0.10
C MET A 43 -7.80 9.73 -1.40
N GLY A 44 -6.86 8.97 -1.95
CA GLY A 44 -6.98 8.39 -3.27
C GLY A 44 -7.75 7.07 -3.27
N PRO A 45 -7.80 6.38 -4.42
CA PRO A 45 -8.43 5.07 -4.52
C PRO A 45 -7.73 4.03 -3.61
N PRO A 46 -8.41 2.92 -3.26
CA PRO A 46 -7.79 1.83 -2.52
C PRO A 46 -6.52 1.31 -3.19
N LEU A 47 -5.57 0.84 -2.38
CA LEU A 47 -4.37 0.17 -2.91
C LEU A 47 -4.76 -1.09 -3.70
N PRO A 48 -4.01 -1.45 -4.76
CA PRO A 48 -4.19 -2.73 -5.42
C PRO A 48 -3.94 -3.87 -4.42
N THR A 49 -4.67 -4.97 -4.55
CA THR A 49 -4.62 -6.11 -3.62
C THR A 49 -3.83 -7.27 -4.18
N ILE A 50 -2.98 -7.91 -3.38
CA ILE A 50 -2.13 -9.03 -3.76
C ILE A 50 -2.36 -10.20 -2.81
N GLY A 51 -2.47 -11.43 -3.31
CA GLY A 51 -2.52 -12.62 -2.47
C GLY A 51 -1.15 -12.98 -1.88
N ILE A 52 -1.11 -13.49 -0.64
CA ILE A 52 0.13 -13.90 0.05
C ILE A 52 0.97 -14.96 -0.71
N GLY A 53 0.34 -15.71 -1.62
CA GLY A 53 1.01 -16.70 -2.48
C GLY A 53 1.33 -16.21 -3.89
N GLU A 54 1.10 -14.95 -4.23
CA GLU A 54 1.40 -14.44 -5.57
C GLU A 54 2.91 -14.39 -5.84
N PRO A 55 3.38 -14.78 -7.04
CA PRO A 55 4.79 -14.66 -7.40
C PRO A 55 5.27 -13.21 -7.38
N ILE A 56 6.51 -13.00 -6.94
CA ILE A 56 7.10 -11.65 -6.81
C ILE A 56 7.09 -10.84 -8.12
N GLY A 57 7.16 -11.50 -9.29
CA GLY A 57 7.04 -10.83 -10.59
C GLY A 57 5.66 -10.21 -10.82
N SER A 58 4.58 -10.86 -10.37
CA SER A 58 3.21 -10.30 -10.40
C SER A 58 3.11 -9.08 -9.49
N VAL A 59 3.72 -9.17 -8.31
CA VAL A 59 3.78 -8.08 -7.33
C VAL A 59 4.51 -6.87 -7.91
N ALA A 60 5.67 -7.08 -8.52
CA ALA A 60 6.44 -6.01 -9.15
C ALA A 60 5.63 -5.26 -10.20
N GLY A 61 4.94 -5.97 -11.12
CA GLY A 61 4.12 -5.34 -12.14
C GLY A 61 2.98 -4.48 -11.57
N ARG A 62 2.35 -4.90 -10.47
CA ARG A 62 1.33 -4.08 -9.79
C ARG A 62 1.92 -2.82 -9.13
N LEU A 63 3.13 -2.94 -8.58
CA LEU A 63 3.85 -1.84 -7.95
C LEU A 63 4.44 -0.85 -8.98
N GLU A 64 4.48 -1.17 -10.27
CA GLU A 64 4.77 -0.17 -11.30
C GLU A 64 3.66 0.89 -11.36
N ALA A 65 2.40 0.45 -11.27
CA ALA A 65 1.24 1.32 -11.36
C ALA A 65 0.87 2.02 -10.03
N ALA A 66 1.29 1.48 -8.89
CA ALA A 66 0.97 2.02 -7.57
C ALA A 66 2.19 2.00 -6.61
N PRO A 67 2.31 2.93 -5.66
CA PRO A 67 3.46 2.99 -4.75
C PRO A 67 3.52 1.83 -3.74
N ALA A 68 2.36 1.23 -3.45
CA ALA A 68 2.21 0.12 -2.51
C ALA A 68 1.02 -0.77 -2.89
N ALA A 69 0.94 -1.95 -2.29
CA ALA A 69 -0.15 -2.90 -2.43
C ALA A 69 -0.56 -3.48 -1.08
N LEU A 70 -1.83 -3.85 -0.95
CA LEU A 70 -2.39 -4.51 0.23
C LEU A 70 -2.30 -6.03 0.06
N VAL A 71 -1.62 -6.71 0.98
CA VAL A 71 -1.47 -8.17 0.98
C VAL A 71 -2.66 -8.81 1.68
N LEU A 72 -3.23 -9.84 1.05
CA LEU A 72 -4.37 -10.60 1.53
C LEU A 72 -3.98 -12.04 1.83
N ASP A 73 -4.49 -12.57 2.94
CA ASP A 73 -4.53 -14.00 3.26
C ASP A 73 -5.98 -14.43 3.43
N GLY A 74 -6.46 -15.36 2.60
CA GLY A 74 -7.87 -15.78 2.62
C GLY A 74 -8.89 -14.64 2.41
N GLY A 75 -8.48 -13.53 1.78
CA GLY A 75 -9.31 -12.33 1.61
C GLY A 75 -9.22 -11.32 2.76
N HIS A 76 -8.46 -11.63 3.81
CA HIS A 76 -8.21 -10.74 4.94
C HIS A 76 -6.94 -9.91 4.72
N PRO A 77 -6.98 -8.58 4.87
CA PRO A 77 -5.78 -7.75 4.86
C PRO A 77 -4.80 -8.13 5.98
N VAL A 78 -3.57 -8.46 5.62
CA VAL A 78 -2.53 -8.89 6.59
C VAL A 78 -1.30 -7.99 6.60
N ALA A 79 -0.98 -7.34 5.48
CA ALA A 79 0.19 -6.46 5.38
C ALA A 79 0.05 -5.45 4.25
N VAL A 80 0.94 -4.46 4.22
CA VAL A 80 1.16 -3.56 3.09
C VAL A 80 2.58 -3.78 2.60
N VAL A 81 2.76 -3.88 1.29
CA VAL A 81 4.08 -4.07 0.64
C VAL A 81 4.33 -2.92 -0.32
N SER A 82 5.54 -2.40 -0.28
CA SER A 82 6.05 -1.34 -1.15
C SER A 82 7.12 -1.85 -2.12
N ARG A 83 7.54 -1.00 -3.07
CA ARG A 83 8.69 -1.30 -3.95
C ARG A 83 9.97 -1.55 -3.17
N ALA A 84 10.17 -0.82 -2.07
CA ALA A 84 11.36 -0.96 -1.23
C ALA A 84 11.43 -2.36 -0.60
N ASP A 85 10.28 -2.91 -0.18
CA ASP A 85 10.21 -4.26 0.39
C ASP A 85 10.54 -5.33 -0.67
N VAL A 86 10.05 -5.18 -1.90
CA VAL A 86 10.38 -6.06 -3.02
C VAL A 86 11.88 -6.00 -3.37
N LEU A 87 12.43 -4.79 -3.47
CA LEU A 87 13.86 -4.61 -3.73
C LEU A 87 14.73 -5.19 -2.59
N GLY A 88 14.32 -4.97 -1.34
CA GLY A 88 14.97 -5.55 -0.17
C GLY A 88 14.95 -7.07 -0.17
N SER A 89 13.83 -7.68 -0.55
CA SER A 89 13.70 -9.14 -0.69
C SER A 89 14.65 -9.70 -1.75
N ILE A 90 14.76 -9.05 -2.92
CA ILE A 90 15.68 -9.47 -3.99
C ILE A 90 17.13 -9.34 -3.54
N ALA A 91 17.49 -8.21 -2.92
CA ALA A 91 18.84 -7.98 -2.41
C ALA A 91 19.24 -9.00 -1.33
N ALA A 92 18.33 -9.31 -0.39
CA ALA A 92 18.56 -10.31 0.64
C ALA A 92 18.71 -11.73 0.07
N GLY A 93 17.93 -12.08 -0.95
CA GLY A 93 18.01 -13.38 -1.64
C GLY A 93 19.29 -13.59 -2.46
N GLN A 94 20.03 -12.53 -2.80
CA GLN A 94 21.35 -12.64 -3.43
C GLN A 94 22.46 -12.93 -2.42
N GLN A 95 22.30 -12.54 -1.15
CA GLN A 95 23.31 -12.77 -0.11
C GLN A 95 23.33 -14.21 0.39
N THR A 96 22.21 -14.94 0.31
CA THR A 96 22.13 -16.35 0.70
C THR A 96 22.72 -17.32 -0.34
N GLN A 97 23.03 -16.86 -1.54
CA GLN A 97 23.65 -17.66 -2.62
C GLN A 97 25.17 -17.55 -2.68
N HIS A 98 25.79 -16.74 -1.82
CA HIS A 98 27.24 -16.51 -1.76
C HIS A 98 27.89 -16.97 -0.43
N GLY A 99 27.21 -17.82 0.35
CA GLY A 99 27.76 -18.47 1.56
C GLY A 99 27.74 -19.99 1.41
#